data_AF-M6ZGF6-F1
#
_entry.id   AF-M6ZGF6-F1
#
_cell.length_a   1.000
_cell.length_b   1.000
_cell.length_c   1.000
_cell.angle_alpha   90.00
_cell.angle_beta   90.00
_cell.angle_gamma   90.00
#
_symmetry.space_group_name_H-M   'P 1'
#
loop_
_entity.id
_entity.type
_entity.pdbx_description
1 polymer ?
#
loop_
_entity_poly.entity_id
_entity_poly.type
_entity_poly.pdbx_seq_one_letter_code
_entity_poly.pdbx_strand_id
1 'polypeptide(L)'
;MDFKKIQKRLDELEAEIVSLKKEIFTYSKNQTDLEPKEAASTAFVSPSPTLETLPKKRSPEWELFLGGNFLGKLGLFSILLASVWFIKYAFDNRWVNESGRILIGLSIGFGVCITGLQLARKKFRILPESVLGTGFSIVYLSLFSGYYYYDLFSLSETFLYLSLLSIFSSGLAYWIRKEILYIFALIGSILSPVLISQGENSYQFLFGYLVFLNILLFLISRKIPWIVSSFFLLIANFALYHFWAIKNINQSGFIVPFSFINITYLLFAYGKVFFFPKLLQKTKTQVEFFPNGIGYFILSFSF
;
A
#
# COMPACT_ATOMS: atom_id res chain seq x y z
N MET A 1 52.73 -48.17 -10.05
CA MET A 1 51.40 -47.67 -10.44
C MET A 1 51.56 -47.01 -11.80
N ASP A 2 50.82 -47.49 -12.80
CA ASP A 2 51.12 -47.25 -14.21
C ASP A 2 50.43 -45.97 -14.71
N PHE A 3 51.18 -44.86 -14.73
CA PHE A 3 50.66 -43.50 -14.99
C PHE A 3 49.97 -43.38 -16.36
N LYS A 4 50.43 -44.15 -17.36
CA LYS A 4 49.82 -44.22 -18.69
C LYS A 4 48.41 -44.80 -18.68
N LYS A 5 48.13 -45.75 -17.78
CA LYS A 5 46.81 -46.36 -17.64
C LYS A 5 45.79 -45.40 -17.02
N ILE A 6 46.27 -44.48 -16.18
CA ILE A 6 45.44 -43.44 -15.54
C ILE A 6 45.11 -42.34 -16.55
N GLN A 7 46.08 -41.87 -17.34
CA GLN A 7 45.82 -40.88 -18.40
C GLN A 7 44.85 -41.42 -19.44
N LYS A 8 45.02 -42.67 -19.89
CA LYS A 8 44.10 -43.28 -20.85
C LYS A 8 42.66 -43.34 -20.32
N ARG A 9 42.47 -43.60 -19.02
CA ARG A 9 41.15 -43.59 -18.38
C ARG A 9 40.57 -42.18 -18.25
N LEU A 10 41.41 -41.16 -18.05
CA LEU A 10 40.96 -39.77 -18.00
C LEU A 10 40.43 -39.31 -19.35
N ASP A 11 41.16 -39.60 -20.43
CA ASP A 11 40.73 -39.23 -21.79
C ASP A 11 39.43 -39.95 -22.19
N GLU A 12 39.28 -41.20 -21.77
CA GLU A 12 38.08 -42.02 -22.02
C GLU A 12 36.86 -41.51 -21.24
N LEU A 13 37.07 -41.07 -19.98
CA LEU A 13 36.03 -40.46 -19.15
C LEU A 13 35.62 -39.06 -19.65
N GLU A 14 36.56 -38.25 -20.12
CA GLU A 14 36.24 -36.94 -20.71
C GLU A 14 35.42 -37.11 -22.00
N ALA A 15 35.74 -38.11 -22.82
CA ALA A 15 34.97 -38.44 -24.02
C ALA A 15 33.53 -38.90 -23.68
N GLU A 16 33.34 -39.71 -22.63
CA GLU A 16 32.02 -40.13 -22.14
C GLU A 16 31.20 -38.95 -21.58
N ILE A 17 31.82 -38.03 -20.85
CA ILE A 17 31.11 -36.85 -20.32
C ILE A 17 30.63 -35.96 -21.48
N VAL A 18 31.42 -35.81 -22.53
CA VAL A 18 31.04 -35.00 -23.71
C VAL A 18 29.89 -35.65 -24.48
N SER A 19 29.89 -36.97 -24.66
CA SER A 19 28.80 -37.67 -25.33
C SER A 19 27.51 -37.64 -24.51
N LEU A 20 27.58 -37.88 -23.20
CA LEU A 20 26.43 -37.80 -22.28
C LEU A 20 25.84 -36.39 -22.22
N LYS A 21 26.68 -35.35 -22.19
CA LYS A 21 26.20 -33.95 -22.20
C LYS A 21 25.46 -33.63 -23.50
N LYS A 22 25.92 -34.19 -24.63
CA LYS A 22 25.28 -34.03 -25.94
C LYS A 22 23.95 -34.78 -26.02
N GLU A 23 23.86 -35.97 -25.43
CA GLU A 23 22.61 -36.73 -25.28
C GLU A 23 21.61 -36.00 -24.39
N ILE A 24 22.03 -35.52 -23.21
CA ILE A 24 21.16 -34.75 -22.29
C ILE A 24 20.66 -33.46 -22.95
N PHE A 25 21.51 -32.76 -23.70
CA PHE A 25 21.09 -31.56 -24.43
C PHE A 25 20.07 -31.88 -25.52
N THR A 26 20.21 -33.02 -26.20
CA THR A 26 19.26 -33.51 -27.21
C THR A 26 17.94 -33.95 -26.57
N TYR A 27 18.00 -34.60 -25.41
CA TYR A 27 16.83 -35.00 -24.62
C TYR A 27 16.08 -33.79 -24.06
N SER A 28 16.81 -32.80 -23.53
CA SER A 28 16.25 -31.54 -23.03
C SER A 28 15.62 -30.71 -24.15
N LYS A 29 16.21 -30.70 -25.36
CA LYS A 29 15.64 -30.01 -26.52
C LYS A 29 14.34 -30.68 -26.99
N ASN A 30 14.31 -32.01 -27.07
CA ASN A 30 13.11 -32.75 -27.45
C ASN A 30 12.00 -32.72 -26.38
N GLN A 31 12.32 -32.50 -25.10
CA GLN A 31 11.33 -32.29 -24.03
C GLN A 31 10.74 -30.86 -24.00
N THR A 32 11.38 -29.88 -24.63
CA THR A 32 10.87 -28.48 -24.64
C THR A 32 9.82 -28.26 -25.74
N ASP A 33 9.80 -29.12 -26.77
CA ASP A 33 8.84 -29.04 -27.89
C ASP A 33 7.59 -29.93 -27.69
N LEU A 34 7.43 -30.58 -26.53
CA LEU A 34 6.27 -31.43 -26.22
C LEU A 34 5.61 -30.99 -24.92
N GLU A 35 4.42 -30.39 -25.02
CA GLU A 35 3.49 -30.23 -23.89
C GLU A 35 3.15 -31.60 -23.27
N PRO A 36 2.83 -31.64 -21.96
CA PRO A 36 2.89 -32.84 -21.14
C PRO A 36 1.67 -33.73 -21.35
N LYS A 37 1.91 -34.94 -21.89
CA LYS A 37 0.97 -36.06 -21.78
C LYS A 37 1.64 -37.21 -21.03
N GLU A 38 0.96 -37.58 -19.95
CA GLU A 38 1.28 -38.59 -18.96
C GLU A 38 1.85 -39.93 -19.49
N ALA A 39 2.81 -40.44 -18.70
CA ALA A 39 3.09 -41.85 -18.42
C ALA A 39 3.69 -42.73 -19.52
N ALA A 40 4.90 -43.25 -19.29
CA ALA A 40 5.05 -44.54 -18.59
C ALA A 40 6.48 -45.09 -18.74
N SER A 41 7.03 -45.46 -17.59
CA SER A 41 8.14 -46.40 -17.45
C SER A 41 7.65 -47.81 -17.77
N THR A 42 8.43 -48.58 -18.52
CA THR A 42 8.30 -50.04 -18.57
C THR A 42 9.66 -50.71 -18.74
N ALA A 43 10.01 -51.57 -17.77
CA ALA A 43 10.61 -52.91 -17.91
C ALA A 43 11.33 -53.31 -16.60
N PHE A 44 11.17 -54.44 -15.89
CA PHE A 44 10.33 -55.67 -15.85
C PHE A 44 10.48 -56.25 -14.40
N VAL A 45 9.59 -57.09 -13.80
CA VAL A 45 9.59 -58.58 -13.80
C VAL A 45 8.29 -59.16 -13.13
N SER A 46 7.58 -60.06 -13.86
CA SER A 46 6.70 -61.25 -13.58
C SER A 46 6.19 -61.70 -12.17
N PRO A 47 5.20 -62.65 -12.04
CA PRO A 47 3.83 -62.77 -12.57
C PRO A 47 2.71 -63.06 -11.50
N SER A 48 1.44 -63.03 -11.93
CA SER A 48 0.09 -63.20 -11.28
C SER A 48 -0.11 -64.25 -10.14
N PRO A 49 -1.15 -64.15 -9.26
CA PRO A 49 -2.55 -64.31 -9.68
C PRO A 49 -3.56 -63.27 -9.13
N THR A 50 -4.53 -63.01 -9.99
CA THR A 50 -5.83 -62.35 -9.79
C THR A 50 -6.51 -62.67 -8.45
N LEU A 51 -6.71 -61.64 -7.61
CA LEU A 51 -7.87 -61.54 -6.72
C LEU A 51 -8.33 -60.07 -6.63
N GLU A 52 -9.46 -59.84 -7.30
CA GLU A 52 -10.49 -58.85 -6.98
C GLU A 52 -10.09 -57.36 -6.90
N THR A 53 -10.32 -56.69 -8.03
CA THR A 53 -10.54 -55.24 -8.09
C THR A 53 -11.71 -54.82 -7.19
N LEU A 54 -11.43 -54.44 -5.95
CA LEU A 54 -12.35 -53.57 -5.22
C LEU A 54 -12.38 -52.22 -5.98
N PRO A 55 -13.56 -51.71 -6.37
CA PRO A 55 -13.63 -50.40 -6.97
C PRO A 55 -13.27 -49.41 -5.87
N LYS A 56 -12.05 -48.85 -5.92
CA LYS A 56 -11.74 -47.64 -5.18
C LYS A 56 -12.60 -46.55 -5.79
N LYS A 57 -13.83 -46.45 -5.27
CA LYS A 57 -14.82 -45.43 -5.60
C LYS A 57 -14.07 -44.11 -5.46
N ARG A 58 -13.70 -43.51 -6.60
CA ARG A 58 -13.25 -42.12 -6.65
C ARG A 58 -14.40 -41.33 -6.04
N SER A 59 -14.29 -40.98 -4.76
CA SER A 59 -15.18 -39.98 -4.21
C SER A 59 -14.98 -38.73 -5.04
N PRO A 60 -16.06 -38.05 -5.41
CA PRO A 60 -15.97 -37.17 -6.54
C PRO A 60 -15.29 -35.89 -6.04
N GLU A 61 -14.40 -35.32 -6.86
CA GLU A 61 -13.40 -34.31 -6.48
C GLU A 61 -13.99 -33.05 -5.79
N TRP A 62 -15.32 -32.89 -5.83
CA TRP A 62 -16.07 -31.91 -5.04
C TRP A 62 -15.94 -32.09 -3.53
N GLU A 63 -15.75 -33.31 -2.98
CA GLU A 63 -15.55 -33.50 -1.54
C GLU A 63 -14.21 -32.90 -1.06
N LEU A 64 -13.16 -33.02 -1.87
CA LEU A 64 -11.85 -32.40 -1.58
C LEU A 64 -11.90 -30.88 -1.76
N PHE A 65 -12.64 -30.40 -2.77
CA PHE A 65 -12.81 -28.97 -3.07
C PHE A 65 -13.69 -28.25 -2.02
N LEU A 66 -14.78 -28.89 -1.55
CA LEU A 66 -15.60 -28.38 -0.45
C LEU A 66 -14.86 -28.53 0.89
N GLY A 67 -14.31 -29.70 1.18
CA GLY A 67 -13.81 -30.07 2.51
C GLY A 67 -12.46 -29.45 2.90
N GLY A 68 -11.50 -29.34 1.97
CA GLY A 68 -10.13 -28.94 2.33
C GLY A 68 -9.91 -27.44 2.46
N ASN A 69 -10.27 -26.67 1.42
CA ASN A 69 -9.97 -25.24 1.36
C ASN A 69 -11.22 -24.35 1.48
N PHE A 70 -12.40 -24.83 1.08
CA PHE A 70 -13.62 -24.01 1.10
C PHE A 70 -14.25 -23.94 2.49
N LEU A 71 -14.42 -25.08 3.16
CA LEU A 71 -14.86 -25.14 4.56
C LEU A 71 -13.90 -24.38 5.50
N GLY A 72 -12.59 -24.50 5.29
CA GLY A 72 -11.59 -23.73 6.06
C GLY A 72 -11.70 -22.21 5.86
N LYS A 73 -11.88 -21.74 4.63
CA LYS A 73 -12.12 -20.31 4.33
C LYS A 73 -13.46 -19.82 4.89
N LEU A 74 -14.52 -20.63 4.79
CA LEU A 74 -15.82 -20.31 5.38
C LEU A 74 -15.76 -20.28 6.90
N GLY A 75 -15.04 -21.20 7.54
CA GLY A 75 -14.80 -21.21 8.98
C GLY A 75 -14.05 -19.96 9.43
N LEU A 76 -12.96 -19.59 8.74
CA LEU A 76 -12.22 -18.36 9.01
C LEU A 76 -13.11 -17.12 8.84
N PHE A 77 -13.90 -17.06 7.76
CA PHE A 77 -14.83 -15.97 7.51
C PHE A 77 -15.94 -15.89 8.58
N SER A 78 -16.49 -17.04 9.00
CA SER A 78 -17.49 -17.13 10.05
C SER A 78 -16.94 -16.69 11.40
N ILE A 79 -15.72 -17.09 11.77
CA ILE A 79 -15.06 -16.65 13.01
C ILE A 79 -14.79 -15.14 12.96
N LEU A 80 -14.36 -14.62 11.81
CA LEU A 80 -14.10 -13.18 11.64
C LEU A 80 -15.39 -12.39 11.77
N LEU A 81 -16.46 -12.84 11.11
CA LEU A 81 -17.78 -12.21 11.21
C LEU A 81 -18.34 -12.28 12.63
N ALA A 82 -18.24 -13.45 13.29
CA ALA A 82 -18.65 -13.63 14.68
C ALA A 82 -17.86 -12.71 15.62
N SER A 83 -16.56 -12.53 15.41
CA SER A 83 -15.73 -11.62 16.20
C SER A 83 -16.16 -10.17 16.04
N VAL A 84 -16.38 -9.72 14.80
CA VAL A 84 -16.88 -8.35 14.52
C VAL A 84 -18.25 -8.14 15.18
N TRP A 85 -19.14 -9.13 15.06
CA TRP A 85 -20.49 -9.05 15.62
C TRP A 85 -20.48 -9.10 17.15
N PHE A 86 -19.59 -9.90 17.75
CA PHE A 86 -19.40 -9.96 19.19
C PHE A 86 -18.87 -8.64 19.75
N ILE A 87 -17.87 -8.03 19.09
CA ILE A 87 -17.37 -6.70 19.47
C ILE A 87 -18.50 -5.67 19.39
N LYS A 88 -19.27 -5.68 18.29
CA LYS A 88 -20.44 -4.82 18.16
C LYS A 88 -21.45 -5.06 19.29
N TYR A 89 -21.78 -6.31 19.60
CA TYR A 89 -22.70 -6.66 20.66
C TYR A 89 -22.20 -6.20 22.05
N ALA A 90 -20.90 -6.32 22.32
CA ALA A 90 -20.29 -5.80 23.54
C ALA A 90 -20.38 -4.26 23.62
N PHE A 91 -20.28 -3.56 22.48
CA PHE A 91 -20.46 -2.11 22.41
C PHE A 91 -21.93 -1.70 22.58
N ASP A 92 -22.85 -2.42 21.94
CA ASP A 92 -24.29 -2.16 22.03
C ASP A 92 -24.82 -2.36 23.47
N ASN A 93 -24.33 -3.37 24.19
CA ASN A 93 -24.66 -3.61 25.60
C ASN A 93 -23.82 -2.82 26.60
N ARG A 94 -23.00 -1.86 26.14
CA ARG A 94 -22.12 -1.02 26.97
C ARG A 94 -21.18 -1.79 27.91
N TRP A 95 -20.75 -3.00 27.53
CA TRP A 95 -19.75 -3.75 28.30
C TRP A 95 -18.39 -3.05 28.33
N VAL A 96 -18.09 -2.33 27.24
CA VAL A 96 -16.91 -1.49 27.11
C VAL A 96 -17.35 -0.03 27.10
N ASN A 97 -16.85 0.75 28.06
CA ASN A 97 -17.04 2.19 28.15
C ASN A 97 -16.53 2.88 26.86
N GLU A 98 -17.13 4.00 26.47
CA GLU A 98 -16.79 4.77 25.28
C GLU A 98 -15.28 5.06 25.17
N SER A 99 -14.61 5.44 26.26
CA SER A 99 -13.16 5.66 26.29
C SER A 99 -12.35 4.39 25.99
N GLY A 100 -12.82 3.24 26.48
CA GLY A 100 -12.19 1.95 26.22
C GLY A 100 -12.20 1.56 24.75
N ARG A 101 -13.29 1.88 24.04
CA ARG A 101 -13.43 1.60 22.59
C ARG A 101 -12.40 2.37 21.78
N ILE A 102 -12.20 3.65 22.11
CA ILE A 102 -11.21 4.50 21.46
C ILE A 102 -9.78 4.02 21.78
N LEU A 103 -9.49 3.67 23.03
CA LEU A 103 -8.18 3.15 23.43
C LEU A 103 -7.82 1.84 22.72
N ILE A 104 -8.78 0.94 22.55
CA ILE A 104 -8.58 -0.31 21.79
C ILE A 104 -8.29 0.01 20.32
N GLY A 105 -9.07 0.90 19.70
CA GLY A 105 -8.86 1.34 18.33
C GLY A 105 -7.48 1.97 18.13
N LEU A 106 -7.07 2.87 19.02
CA LEU A 106 -5.73 3.48 19.02
C LEU A 106 -4.63 2.43 19.20
N SER A 107 -4.79 1.50 20.15
CA SER A 107 -3.81 0.46 20.42
C SER A 107 -3.60 -0.46 19.21
N ILE A 108 -4.70 -0.85 18.55
CA ILE A 108 -4.65 -1.66 17.32
C ILE A 108 -4.00 -0.84 16.19
N GLY A 109 -4.42 0.41 15.99
CA GLY A 109 -3.87 1.27 14.94
C GLY A 109 -2.37 1.52 15.09
N PHE A 110 -1.90 1.87 16.29
CA PHE A 110 -0.48 2.01 16.58
C PHE A 110 0.27 0.68 16.50
N GLY A 111 -0.34 -0.43 16.94
CA GLY A 111 0.23 -1.77 16.78
C GLY A 111 0.48 -2.11 15.31
N VAL A 112 -0.48 -1.84 14.42
CA VAL A 112 -0.34 -2.00 12.97
C VAL A 112 0.72 -1.06 12.39
N CYS A 113 0.81 0.18 12.89
CA CYS A 113 1.88 1.10 12.49
C CYS A 113 3.27 0.57 12.87
N ILE A 114 3.42 0.02 14.08
CA ILE A 114 4.69 -0.56 14.55
C ILE A 114 5.08 -1.76 13.69
N THR A 115 4.14 -2.66 13.38
CA THR A 115 4.42 -3.80 12.50
C THR A 115 4.79 -3.35 11.10
N GLY A 116 4.08 -2.37 10.53
CA GLY A 116 4.41 -1.75 9.24
C GLY A 116 5.82 -1.13 9.23
N LEU A 117 6.22 -0.48 10.31
CA LEU A 117 7.56 0.10 10.45
C LEU A 117 8.65 -0.97 10.55
N GLN A 118 8.41 -2.04 11.30
CA GLN A 118 9.32 -3.18 11.37
C GLN A 118 9.47 -3.85 10.00
N LEU A 119 8.38 -3.96 9.24
CA LEU A 119 8.37 -4.49 7.88
C LEU A 119 9.18 -3.62 6.92
N ALA A 120 9.04 -2.30 7.03
CA ALA A 120 9.81 -1.32 6.25
C ALA A 120 11.32 -1.47 6.52
N ARG A 121 11.73 -1.69 7.78
CA ARG A 121 13.15 -1.87 8.15
C ARG A 121 13.75 -3.17 7.62
N LYS A 122 12.99 -4.26 7.63
CA LYS A 122 13.46 -5.59 7.22
C LYS A 122 13.44 -5.83 5.71
N LYS A 123 13.07 -4.82 4.90
CA LYS A 123 13.01 -4.89 3.41
C LYS A 123 12.24 -6.12 2.89
N PHE A 124 11.16 -6.49 3.56
CA PHE A 124 10.32 -7.58 3.07
C PHE A 124 9.64 -7.20 1.75
N ARG A 125 9.24 -8.23 0.98
CA ARG A 125 8.52 -8.09 -0.30
C ARG A 125 7.06 -7.61 -0.14
N ILE A 126 6.54 -7.64 1.10
CA ILE A 126 5.20 -7.14 1.46
C ILE A 126 5.26 -5.62 1.49
N LEU A 127 4.26 -4.92 0.91
CA LEU A 127 4.20 -3.45 0.82
C LEU A 127 4.07 -2.81 2.23
N PRO A 128 5.15 -2.32 2.86
CA PRO A 128 5.08 -1.78 4.22
C PRO A 128 4.27 -0.49 4.27
N GLU A 129 4.21 0.27 3.17
CA GLU A 129 3.49 1.54 3.11
C GLU A 129 1.97 1.34 3.20
N SER A 130 1.46 0.24 2.64
CA SER A 130 0.04 -0.10 2.76
C SER A 130 -0.33 -0.43 4.21
N VAL A 131 0.50 -1.22 4.90
CA VAL A 131 0.28 -1.59 6.31
C VAL A 131 0.30 -0.35 7.21
N LEU A 132 1.28 0.53 7.00
CA LEU A 132 1.35 1.82 7.71
C LEU A 132 0.12 2.69 7.44
N GLY A 133 -0.31 2.79 6.18
CA GLY A 133 -1.52 3.51 5.79
C GLY A 133 -2.77 2.96 6.48
N THR A 134 -2.91 1.63 6.58
CA THR A 134 -4.00 0.97 7.31
C THR A 134 -3.95 1.32 8.81
N GLY A 135 -2.78 1.25 9.43
CA GLY A 135 -2.61 1.62 10.83
C GLY A 135 -3.04 3.07 11.10
N PHE A 136 -2.58 4.02 10.29
CA PHE A 136 -3.00 5.42 10.39
C PHE A 136 -4.50 5.60 10.17
N SER A 137 -5.09 4.89 9.22
CA SER A 137 -6.53 4.96 8.95
C SER A 137 -7.34 4.53 10.18
N ILE A 138 -6.93 3.47 10.88
CA ILE A 138 -7.58 3.01 12.11
C ILE A 138 -7.48 4.07 13.21
N VAL A 139 -6.31 4.71 13.38
CA VAL A 139 -6.12 5.80 14.37
C VAL A 139 -7.00 7.00 14.03
N TYR A 140 -7.05 7.44 12.76
CA TYR A 140 -7.92 8.52 12.30
C TYR A 140 -9.40 8.23 12.58
N LEU A 141 -9.87 7.03 12.23
CA LEU A 141 -11.25 6.60 12.49
C LEU A 141 -11.56 6.53 13.98
N SER A 142 -10.59 6.12 14.81
CA SER A 142 -10.78 6.05 16.26
C SER A 142 -10.95 7.45 16.85
N LEU A 143 -10.09 8.41 16.48
CA LEU A 143 -10.22 9.80 16.92
C LEU A 143 -11.53 10.42 16.44
N PHE A 144 -11.88 10.21 15.17
CA PHE A 144 -13.14 10.69 14.60
C PHE A 144 -14.35 10.11 15.34
N SER A 145 -14.34 8.81 15.64
CA SER A 145 -15.45 8.17 16.36
C SER A 145 -15.58 8.71 17.78
N GLY A 146 -14.47 9.03 18.44
CA GLY A 146 -14.45 9.66 19.77
C GLY A 146 -15.16 11.01 19.77
N TYR A 147 -14.96 11.82 18.74
CA TYR A 147 -15.67 13.08 18.56
C TYR A 147 -17.13 12.89 18.14
N TYR A 148 -17.39 12.19 17.03
CA TYR A 148 -18.70 12.20 16.38
C TYR A 148 -19.77 11.32 17.05
N TYR A 149 -19.38 10.15 17.57
CA TYR A 149 -20.35 9.19 18.11
C TYR A 149 -20.47 9.23 19.63
N TYR A 150 -19.42 9.71 20.31
CA TYR A 150 -19.33 9.57 21.75
C TYR A 150 -19.15 10.92 22.48
N ASP A 151 -18.95 12.03 21.75
CA ASP A 151 -18.71 13.36 22.33
C ASP A 151 -17.59 13.37 23.39
N LEU A 152 -16.58 12.49 23.27
CA LEU A 152 -15.48 12.38 24.23
C LEU A 152 -14.53 13.57 24.18
N PHE A 153 -14.46 14.21 23.02
CA PHE A 153 -13.52 15.27 22.73
C PHE A 153 -14.27 16.49 22.25
N SER A 154 -13.81 17.67 22.67
CA SER A 154 -14.23 18.92 22.05
C SER A 154 -13.70 19.03 20.62
N LEU A 155 -14.29 19.93 19.83
CA LEU A 155 -13.81 20.24 18.47
C LEU A 155 -12.32 20.65 18.47
N SER A 156 -11.91 21.44 19.46
CA SER A 156 -10.53 21.92 19.62
C SER A 156 -9.54 20.81 19.96
N GLU A 157 -9.91 19.88 20.85
CA GLU A 157 -9.07 18.72 21.19
C GLU A 157 -8.91 17.77 20.00
N THR A 158 -10.02 17.49 19.31
CA THR A 158 -10.02 16.61 18.14
C THR A 158 -9.11 17.15 17.05
N PHE A 159 -9.16 18.46 16.81
CA PHE A 159 -8.24 19.15 15.91
C PHE A 159 -6.79 19.02 16.31
N LEU A 160 -6.48 19.20 17.59
CA LEU A 160 -5.13 19.08 18.10
C LEU A 160 -4.60 17.66 17.86
N TYR A 161 -5.38 16.63 18.18
CA TYR A 161 -4.98 15.23 17.98
C TYR A 161 -4.80 14.88 16.51
N LEU A 162 -5.71 15.31 15.64
CA LEU A 162 -5.62 15.08 14.20
C LEU A 162 -4.45 15.83 13.55
N SER A 163 -4.16 17.05 14.02
CA SER A 163 -3.01 17.83 13.56
C SER A 163 -1.71 17.16 14.00
N LEU A 164 -1.61 16.69 15.26
CA LEU A 164 -0.49 15.90 15.75
C LEU A 164 -0.30 14.62 14.93
N LEU A 165 -1.39 13.91 14.66
CA LEU A 165 -1.37 12.68 13.86
C LEU A 165 -0.92 12.95 12.41
N SER A 166 -1.34 14.06 11.83
CA SER A 166 -0.91 14.51 10.50
C SER A 166 0.58 14.82 10.45
N ILE A 167 1.12 15.53 11.46
CA ILE A 167 2.55 15.79 11.59
C ILE A 167 3.32 14.48 11.75
N PHE A 168 2.83 13.60 12.63
CA PHE A 168 3.50 12.33 12.91
C PHE A 168 3.52 11.41 11.68
N SER A 169 2.39 11.23 11.01
CA SER A 169 2.29 10.40 9.79
C SER A 169 3.11 10.98 8.63
N SER A 170 3.07 12.30 8.45
CA SER A 170 3.89 12.99 7.45
C SER A 170 5.38 12.91 7.74
N GLY A 171 5.78 13.06 9.01
CA GLY A 171 7.15 12.89 9.48
C GLY A 171 7.65 11.45 9.29
N LEU A 172 6.79 10.46 9.51
CA LEU A 172 7.11 9.06 9.23
C LEU A 172 7.32 8.81 7.73
N ALA A 173 6.47 9.40 6.88
CA ALA A 173 6.63 9.34 5.43
C ALA A 173 7.92 10.01 4.95
N TYR A 174 8.29 11.15 5.56
CA TYR A 174 9.56 11.81 5.31
C TYR A 174 10.75 10.93 5.71
N TRP A 175 10.68 10.26 6.86
CA TRP A 175 11.75 9.39 7.34
C TRP A 175 11.96 8.16 6.45
N ILE A 176 10.87 7.55 6.00
CA ILE A 176 10.90 6.38 5.11
C ILE A 176 11.23 6.78 3.65
N ARG A 177 11.13 8.08 3.32
CA ARG A 177 11.37 8.67 1.99
C ARG A 177 10.51 8.03 0.89
N LYS A 178 9.27 7.67 1.23
CA LYS A 178 8.31 7.05 0.30
C LYS A 178 7.11 7.96 0.12
N GLU A 179 6.92 8.41 -1.12
CA GLU A 179 5.82 9.30 -1.46
C GLU A 179 4.46 8.64 -1.27
N ILE A 180 4.32 7.35 -1.58
CA ILE A 180 3.05 6.62 -1.43
C ILE A 180 2.51 6.64 0.00
N LEU A 181 3.40 6.56 1.01
CA LEU A 181 3.01 6.64 2.42
C LEU A 181 2.51 8.04 2.78
N TYR A 182 3.12 9.07 2.20
CA TYR A 182 2.68 10.44 2.39
C TYR A 182 1.30 10.68 1.74
N ILE A 183 1.01 10.06 0.60
CA ILE A 183 -0.32 10.12 -0.02
C ILE A 183 -1.37 9.52 0.91
N PHE A 184 -1.11 8.37 1.55
CA PHE A 184 -2.04 7.80 2.54
C PHE A 184 -2.23 8.74 3.75
N ALA A 185 -1.16 9.35 4.24
CA ALA A 185 -1.24 10.35 5.30
C ALA A 185 -2.11 11.54 4.87
N LEU A 186 -1.87 12.09 3.67
CA LEU A 186 -2.65 13.19 3.11
C LEU A 186 -4.13 12.84 2.98
N ILE A 187 -4.47 11.65 2.49
CA ILE A 187 -5.87 11.21 2.36
C ILE A 187 -6.55 11.25 3.74
N GLY A 188 -5.94 10.64 4.76
CA GLY A 188 -6.48 10.64 6.11
C GLY A 188 -6.59 12.06 6.69
N SER A 189 -5.55 12.87 6.49
CA SER A 189 -5.53 14.26 6.95
C SER A 189 -6.62 15.10 6.30
N ILE A 190 -6.76 15.06 4.97
CA ILE A 190 -7.76 15.85 4.22
C ILE A 190 -9.19 15.40 4.57
N LEU A 191 -9.40 14.11 4.79
CA LEU A 191 -10.72 13.57 5.14
C LEU A 191 -11.14 13.99 6.55
N SER A 192 -10.19 14.17 7.47
CA SER A 192 -10.45 14.48 8.88
C SER A 192 -11.32 15.74 9.11
N PRO A 193 -10.98 16.94 8.59
CA PRO A 193 -11.81 18.12 8.78
C PRO A 193 -13.14 18.03 8.02
N VAL A 194 -13.19 17.30 6.91
CA VAL A 194 -14.45 17.09 6.16
C VAL A 194 -15.45 16.31 7.00
N LEU A 195 -14.98 15.30 7.74
CA LEU A 195 -15.81 14.48 8.61
C LEU A 195 -16.30 15.26 9.84
N ILE A 196 -15.49 16.18 10.36
CA ILE A 196 -15.75 16.92 11.61
C ILE A 196 -16.50 18.23 11.38
N SER A 197 -16.36 18.85 10.21
CA SER A 197 -16.94 20.15 9.87
C SER A 197 -18.45 20.06 9.62
N GLN A 198 -19.24 19.81 10.66
CA GLN A 198 -20.69 19.93 10.64
C GLN A 198 -21.11 21.19 11.43
N GLY A 199 -21.57 22.22 10.72
CA GLY A 199 -22.08 23.47 11.31
C GLY A 199 -21.80 24.73 10.46
N GLU A 200 -22.67 25.75 10.56
CA GLU A 200 -22.62 26.98 9.74
C GLU A 200 -21.31 27.80 9.90
N ASN A 201 -20.67 27.78 11.07
CA ASN A 201 -19.44 28.54 11.35
C ASN A 201 -18.14 27.72 11.33
N SER A 202 -18.18 26.45 10.93
CA SER A 202 -17.00 25.56 10.96
C SER A 202 -16.05 25.73 9.75
N TYR A 203 -16.28 26.70 8.87
CA TYR A 203 -15.45 26.88 7.68
C TYR A 203 -14.06 27.47 7.97
N GLN A 204 -13.96 28.29 9.02
CA GLN A 204 -12.68 28.82 9.50
C GLN A 204 -11.73 27.68 9.90
N PHE A 205 -12.30 26.66 10.54
CA PHE A 205 -11.60 25.45 10.93
C PHE A 205 -11.11 24.65 9.72
N LEU A 206 -12.01 24.39 8.76
CA LEU A 206 -11.68 23.67 7.53
C LEU A 206 -10.52 24.35 6.79
N PHE A 207 -10.61 25.65 6.55
CA PHE A 207 -9.58 26.39 5.84
C PHE A 207 -8.28 26.50 6.65
N GLY A 208 -8.36 26.73 7.96
CA GLY A 208 -7.18 26.76 8.83
C GLY A 208 -6.41 25.43 8.79
N TYR A 209 -7.14 24.31 8.86
CA TYR A 209 -6.54 22.97 8.76
C TYR A 209 -5.93 22.71 7.38
N LEU A 210 -6.61 23.11 6.31
CA LEU A 210 -6.07 22.96 4.95
C LEU A 210 -4.80 23.79 4.75
N VAL A 211 -4.75 25.05 5.22
CA VAL A 211 -3.51 25.85 5.21
C VAL A 211 -2.40 25.14 5.97
N PHE A 212 -2.72 24.58 7.14
CA PHE A 212 -1.77 23.81 7.93
C PHE A 212 -1.19 22.60 7.15
N LEU A 213 -2.03 21.84 6.44
CA LEU A 213 -1.54 20.75 5.57
C LEU A 213 -0.66 21.26 4.43
N ASN A 214 -1.00 22.40 3.83
CA ASN A 214 -0.19 23.03 2.78
C ASN A 214 1.19 23.46 3.32
N ILE A 215 1.24 24.03 4.53
CA ILE A 215 2.48 24.37 5.22
C ILE A 215 3.29 23.11 5.47
N LEU A 216 2.66 22.03 5.97
CA LEU A 216 3.33 20.77 6.26
C LEU A 216 3.97 20.16 5.00
N LEU A 217 3.23 20.12 3.89
CA LEU A 217 3.77 19.72 2.59
C LEU A 217 4.94 20.60 2.16
N PHE A 218 4.79 21.93 2.29
CA PHE A 218 5.83 22.88 1.92
C PHE A 218 7.13 22.66 2.72
N LEU A 219 7.05 22.40 4.04
CA LEU A 219 8.22 22.09 4.86
C LEU A 219 8.94 20.82 4.38
N ILE A 220 8.19 19.75 4.09
CA ILE A 220 8.74 18.47 3.64
C ILE A 220 9.35 18.60 2.24
N SER A 221 8.66 19.32 1.36
CA SER A 221 9.04 19.52 -0.04
C SER A 221 10.34 20.32 -0.20
N ARG A 222 10.82 21.03 0.83
CA ARG A 222 12.14 21.69 0.82
C ARG A 222 13.29 20.68 0.67
N LYS A 223 13.09 19.44 1.12
CA LYS A 223 14.14 18.41 1.15
C LYS A 223 13.92 17.33 0.11
N ILE A 224 12.67 16.96 -0.19
CA ILE A 224 12.35 15.89 -1.13
C ILE A 224 11.24 16.38 -2.08
N PRO A 225 11.47 16.41 -3.40
CA PRO A 225 10.46 16.85 -4.33
C PRO A 225 9.41 15.76 -4.58
N TRP A 226 8.23 15.90 -3.97
CA TRP A 226 7.07 15.00 -4.16
C TRP A 226 6.02 15.66 -5.05
N ILE A 227 6.08 15.36 -6.35
CA ILE A 227 5.18 15.96 -7.37
C ILE A 227 3.75 15.46 -7.21
N VAL A 228 3.56 14.14 -7.06
CA VAL A 228 2.24 13.51 -7.10
C VAL A 228 1.43 13.96 -5.89
N SER A 229 2.06 13.99 -4.72
CA SER A 229 1.45 14.45 -3.48
C SER A 229 1.07 15.93 -3.52
N SER A 230 1.87 16.75 -4.19
CA SER A 230 1.61 18.18 -4.36
C SER A 230 0.39 18.42 -5.24
N PHE A 231 0.29 17.74 -6.39
CA PHE A 231 -0.90 17.80 -7.24
C PHE A 231 -2.14 17.26 -6.53
N PHE A 232 -2.00 16.15 -5.81
CA PHE A 232 -3.12 15.59 -5.05
C PHE A 232 -3.66 16.57 -4.01
N LEU A 233 -2.77 17.21 -3.23
CA LEU A 233 -3.17 18.21 -2.26
C LEU A 233 -3.80 19.43 -2.94
N LEU A 234 -3.25 19.89 -4.07
CA LEU A 234 -3.81 21.02 -4.82
C LEU A 234 -5.25 20.74 -5.31
N ILE A 235 -5.47 19.57 -5.91
CA ILE A 235 -6.80 19.13 -6.37
C ILE A 235 -7.76 19.05 -5.20
N ALA A 236 -7.32 18.49 -4.07
CA ALA A 236 -8.16 18.39 -2.87
C ALA A 236 -8.54 19.77 -2.31
N ASN A 237 -7.60 20.72 -2.24
CA ASN A 237 -7.90 22.09 -1.80
C ASN A 237 -8.95 22.74 -2.73
N PHE A 238 -8.79 22.60 -4.04
CA PHE A 238 -9.73 23.17 -5.01
C PHE A 238 -11.13 22.53 -4.89
N ALA A 239 -11.19 21.19 -4.83
CA ALA A 239 -12.44 20.45 -4.70
C ALA A 239 -13.18 20.80 -3.40
N LEU A 240 -12.48 20.85 -2.27
CA LEU A 240 -13.08 21.20 -0.98
C LEU A 240 -13.52 22.66 -0.91
N TYR A 241 -12.73 23.58 -1.46
CA TYR A 241 -13.11 24.97 -1.58
C TYR A 241 -14.39 25.12 -2.41
N HIS A 242 -14.45 24.45 -3.57
CA HIS A 242 -15.62 24.51 -4.45
C HIS A 242 -16.86 23.92 -3.80
N PHE A 243 -16.73 22.75 -3.16
CA PHE A 243 -17.82 22.10 -2.42
C PHE A 243 -18.37 23.00 -1.30
N TRP A 244 -17.48 23.66 -0.56
CA TRP A 244 -17.87 24.64 0.45
C TRP A 244 -18.53 25.88 -0.16
N ALA A 245 -17.97 26.42 -1.25
CA ALA A 245 -18.45 27.64 -1.90
C ALA A 245 -19.88 27.50 -2.42
N ILE A 246 -20.26 26.35 -2.98
CA ILE A 246 -21.63 26.10 -3.48
C ILE A 246 -22.67 26.28 -2.37
N LYS A 247 -22.35 25.88 -1.13
CA LYS A 247 -23.31 25.89 -0.01
C LYS A 247 -23.28 27.18 0.80
N ASN A 248 -22.10 27.74 1.03
CA ASN A 248 -21.89 28.70 2.11
C ASN A 248 -21.43 30.09 1.66
N ILE A 249 -21.20 30.32 0.37
CA ILE A 249 -20.61 31.58 -0.12
C ILE A 249 -21.46 32.81 0.22
N ASN A 250 -22.79 32.67 0.23
CA ASN A 250 -23.73 33.76 0.51
C ASN A 250 -23.83 34.12 2.01
N GLN A 251 -23.45 33.20 2.90
CA GLN A 251 -23.53 33.39 4.35
C GLN A 251 -22.15 33.70 4.97
N SER A 252 -21.07 33.42 4.25
CA SER A 252 -19.69 33.57 4.73
C SER A 252 -19.13 34.98 4.55
N GLY A 253 -18.26 35.40 5.46
CA GLY A 253 -17.44 36.61 5.26
C GLY A 253 -16.36 36.43 4.19
N PHE A 254 -16.08 37.48 3.42
CA PHE A 254 -15.13 37.47 2.30
C PHE A 254 -13.67 37.19 2.69
N ILE A 255 -13.26 37.61 3.89
CA ILE A 255 -11.84 37.66 4.29
C ILE A 255 -11.21 36.26 4.35
N VAL A 256 -11.83 35.31 5.04
CA VAL A 256 -11.23 33.99 5.32
C VAL A 256 -11.04 33.15 4.03
N PRO A 257 -12.04 32.98 3.16
CA PRO A 257 -11.87 32.24 1.91
C PRO A 257 -10.86 32.91 0.97
N PHE A 258 -10.86 34.24 0.92
CA PHE A 258 -9.89 35.02 0.14
C PHE A 258 -8.46 34.80 0.65
N SER A 259 -8.23 34.91 1.96
CA SER A 259 -6.93 34.62 2.58
C SER A 259 -6.47 33.19 2.31
N PHE A 260 -7.37 32.20 2.41
CA PHE A 260 -7.06 30.80 2.13
C PHE A 260 -6.53 30.58 0.70
N ILE A 261 -7.21 31.14 -0.32
CA ILE A 261 -6.77 31.02 -1.71
C ILE A 261 -5.39 31.66 -1.90
N ASN A 262 -5.20 32.88 -1.38
CA ASN A 262 -3.93 33.61 -1.53
C ASN A 262 -2.77 32.89 -0.85
N ILE A 263 -2.97 32.39 0.37
CA ILE A 263 -1.94 31.64 1.11
C ILE A 263 -1.60 30.34 0.39
N THR A 264 -2.60 29.59 -0.07
CA THR A 264 -2.40 28.34 -0.80
C THR A 264 -1.64 28.61 -2.11
N TYR A 265 -2.04 29.63 -2.87
CA TYR A 265 -1.36 30.05 -4.08
C TYR A 265 0.12 30.40 -3.82
N LEU A 266 0.40 31.22 -2.79
CA LEU A 266 1.77 31.58 -2.44
C LEU A 266 2.60 30.35 -2.06
N LEU A 267 2.08 29.45 -1.22
CA LEU A 267 2.77 28.22 -0.82
C LEU A 267 3.16 27.36 -2.04
N PHE A 268 2.25 27.19 -3.00
CA PHE A 268 2.53 26.44 -4.23
C PHE A 268 3.44 27.19 -5.20
N ALA A 269 3.30 28.52 -5.34
CA ALA A 269 4.17 29.33 -6.19
C ALA A 269 5.61 29.33 -5.68
N TYR A 270 5.82 29.54 -4.38
CA TYR A 270 7.13 29.43 -3.74
C TYR A 270 7.68 28.01 -3.81
N GLY A 271 6.81 27.00 -3.63
CA GLY A 271 7.14 25.60 -3.88
C GLY A 271 7.72 25.42 -5.29
N LYS A 272 6.98 25.84 -6.33
CA LYS A 272 7.39 25.74 -7.74
C LYS A 272 8.74 26.40 -8.02
N VAL A 273 8.93 27.63 -7.53
CA VAL A 273 10.16 28.41 -7.71
C VAL A 273 11.38 27.71 -7.12
N PHE A 274 11.23 26.99 -6.00
CA PHE A 274 12.32 26.23 -5.38
C PHE A 274 12.48 24.81 -5.96
N PHE A 275 11.40 24.23 -6.47
CA PHE A 275 11.27 22.82 -6.82
C PHE A 275 11.70 22.51 -8.26
N PHE A 276 11.25 23.29 -9.24
CA PHE A 276 11.50 23.01 -10.66
C PHE A 276 12.92 23.31 -11.17
N PRO A 277 13.69 24.32 -10.69
CA PRO A 277 15.02 24.58 -11.26
C PRO A 277 16.02 23.44 -10.98
N LYS A 278 15.89 22.74 -9.84
CA LYS A 278 16.74 21.58 -9.50
C LYS A 278 16.42 20.33 -10.31
N LEU A 279 15.17 20.14 -10.72
CA LEU A 279 14.77 19.01 -11.57
C LEU A 279 15.26 19.20 -13.01
N LEU A 280 15.17 20.44 -13.53
CA LEU A 280 15.65 20.77 -14.88
C LEU A 280 17.18 20.75 -15.00
N GLN A 281 17.94 21.06 -13.93
CA GLN A 281 19.39 20.89 -13.95
C GLN A 281 19.82 19.43 -14.01
N LYS A 282 19.14 18.53 -13.27
CA LYS A 282 19.50 17.11 -13.22
C LYS A 282 19.15 16.36 -14.50
N THR A 283 18.05 16.75 -15.17
CA THR A 283 17.73 16.24 -16.52
C THR A 283 18.63 16.84 -17.59
N LYS A 284 19.05 18.10 -17.50
CA LYS A 284 19.99 18.67 -18.50
C LYS A 284 21.32 17.91 -18.56
N THR A 285 21.82 17.40 -17.42
CA THR A 285 23.04 16.56 -17.38
C THR A 285 22.83 15.12 -17.89
N GLN A 286 21.60 14.60 -17.92
CA GLN A 286 21.30 13.26 -18.47
C GLN A 286 20.76 13.29 -19.90
N VAL A 287 20.14 14.38 -20.33
CA VAL A 287 19.55 14.54 -21.67
C VAL A 287 20.63 14.81 -22.72
N GLU A 288 21.83 15.28 -22.35
CA GLU A 288 22.99 15.26 -23.25
C GLU A 288 23.44 13.84 -23.65
N PHE A 289 22.96 12.78 -22.97
CA PHE A 289 23.32 11.39 -23.26
C PHE A 289 22.24 10.60 -24.05
N PHE A 290 21.08 11.18 -24.34
CA PHE A 290 20.01 10.49 -25.05
C PHE A 290 19.71 11.12 -26.42
N PRO A 291 19.94 10.42 -27.55
CA PRO A 291 19.64 10.94 -28.88
C PRO A 291 18.12 11.16 -29.06
N ASN A 292 17.73 12.43 -29.22
CA ASN A 292 16.67 13.03 -30.05
C ASN A 292 15.30 12.34 -30.30
N GLY A 293 14.86 11.37 -29.50
CA GLY A 293 13.53 10.76 -29.67
C GLY A 293 12.52 11.01 -28.55
N ILE A 294 13.00 11.07 -27.30
CA ILE A 294 12.13 10.97 -26.11
C ILE A 294 11.86 12.34 -25.46
N GLY A 295 12.65 13.37 -25.80
CA GLY A 295 12.52 14.72 -25.24
C GLY A 295 11.20 15.43 -25.56
N TYR A 296 10.57 15.12 -26.70
CA TYR A 296 9.31 15.73 -27.10
C TYR A 296 8.11 15.25 -26.28
N PHE A 297 8.17 14.04 -25.70
CA PHE A 297 7.06 13.49 -24.91
C PHE A 297 6.89 14.18 -23.56
N ILE A 298 7.97 14.77 -23.01
CA ILE A 298 7.95 15.48 -21.73
C ILE A 298 7.57 16.97 -21.92
N LEU A 299 7.84 17.55 -23.09
CA LEU A 299 7.48 18.94 -23.40
C LEU A 299 6.00 19.13 -23.78
N SER A 300 5.31 18.10 -24.26
CA SER A 300 3.90 18.20 -24.67
C SER A 300 2.88 18.24 -23.51
N PHE A 301 3.30 17.95 -22.26
CA PHE A 301 2.40 17.87 -21.09
C PHE A 301 2.55 19.03 -20.11
N SER A 302 3.26 20.11 -20.49
CA SER A 302 3.23 21.39 -19.77
C SER A 302 2.39 22.41 -20.54
N PHE A 303 1.08 22.35 -20.34
CA PHE A 303 0.20 23.52 -20.40
C PHE A 303 -0.63 23.55 -19.11
#